data_AF-A0A2A4UYY1-F1
#
_entry.id   AF-A0A2A4UYY1-F1
#
_cell.length_a   1.000
_cell.length_b   1.000
_cell.length_c   1.000
_cell.angle_alpha   90.00
_cell.angle_beta   90.00
_cell.angle_gamma   90.00
#
_symmetry.space_group_name_H-M   'P 1'
#
loop_
_entity.id
_entity.type
_entity.pdbx_description
1 polymer ?
#
loop_
_entity_poly.entity_id
_entity_poly.type
_entity_poly.pdbx_seq_one_letter_code
_entity_poly.pdbx_strand_id
1 'polypeptide(L)'
;MSNYPVNETALLLVDPLNEFLSEGGKLWDFTKTTAQATRTVENLKMLVETCRDKGVLVVYTLHHAYCDGDYDNWKFLNPSHQGGVLRIFRLKET
;
A
#
# COMPACT_ATOMS: atom_id res chain seq x y z
N MET A 1 -7.44 23.36 17.83
CA MET A 1 -6.95 22.01 17.50
C MET A 1 -7.53 21.02 18.49
N SER A 2 -8.15 19.93 18.03
CA SER A 2 -8.45 18.78 18.89
C SER A 2 -7.14 18.11 19.29
N ASN A 3 -6.91 17.93 20.59
CA ASN A 3 -5.79 17.15 21.10
C ASN A 3 -6.23 15.69 21.17
N TYR A 4 -5.65 14.84 20.34
CA TYR A 4 -5.93 13.40 20.34
C TYR A 4 -4.96 12.71 21.31
N PRO A 5 -5.43 12.06 22.41
CA PRO A 5 -4.55 11.35 23.34
C PRO A 5 -3.82 10.20 22.64
N VAL A 6 -2.51 10.12 22.83
CA VAL A 6 -1.66 9.11 22.16
C VAL A 6 -2.13 7.69 22.44
N ASN A 7 -2.52 7.41 23.70
CA ASN A 7 -2.99 6.10 24.16
C ASN A 7 -4.43 5.76 23.73
N GLU A 8 -5.14 6.69 23.08
CA GLU A 8 -6.51 6.50 22.57
C GLU A 8 -6.58 6.72 21.05
N THR A 9 -5.43 6.84 20.39
CA THR A 9 -5.32 7.16 18.96
C THR A 9 -4.49 6.11 18.25
N ALA A 10 -4.94 5.71 17.06
CA ALA A 10 -4.18 4.86 16.15
C ALA A 10 -4.24 5.40 14.72
N LEU A 11 -3.14 5.20 13.98
CA LEU A 11 -3.07 5.42 12.54
C LEU A 11 -3.37 4.10 11.83
N LEU A 12 -4.43 4.07 11.03
CA LEU A 12 -4.74 2.95 10.13
C LEU A 12 -4.35 3.33 8.70
N LEU A 13 -3.41 2.58 8.12
CA LEU A 13 -3.02 2.72 6.73
C LEU A 13 -3.69 1.64 5.89
N VAL A 14 -4.66 2.06 5.09
CA VAL A 14 -5.43 1.18 4.20
C VAL A 14 -4.68 1.00 2.90
N ASP A 15 -4.33 -0.26 2.60
CA ASP A 15 -3.74 -0.69 1.34
C ASP A 15 -2.56 0.15 0.80
N PRO A 16 -1.53 0.49 1.61
CA PRO A 16 -0.33 1.17 1.12
C PRO A 16 0.58 0.20 0.33
N LEU A 17 0.04 -0.46 -0.69
CA LEU A 17 0.73 -1.44 -1.51
C LEU A 17 1.47 -0.79 -2.67
N ASN A 18 2.62 -1.38 -3.02
CA ASN A 18 3.46 -0.95 -4.14
C ASN A 18 2.73 -0.99 -5.49
N GLU A 19 1.69 -1.82 -5.62
CA GLU A 19 0.84 -1.86 -6.82
C GLU A 19 0.25 -0.48 -7.18
N PHE A 20 0.00 0.37 -6.18
CA PHE A 20 -0.58 1.70 -6.35
C PHE A 20 0.39 2.85 -6.11
N LEU A 21 1.50 2.62 -5.40
CA LEU A 21 2.33 3.68 -4.84
C LEU A 21 3.77 3.69 -5.35
N SER A 22 4.16 2.72 -6.18
CA SER A 22 5.54 2.58 -6.65
C SER A 22 5.63 2.38 -8.15
N GLU A 23 6.70 2.92 -8.74
CA GLU A 23 7.02 2.68 -10.14
C GLU A 23 7.17 1.17 -10.42
N GLY A 24 6.67 0.73 -11.58
CA GLY A 24 6.57 -0.69 -11.91
C GLY A 24 5.38 -1.41 -11.27
N GLY A 25 4.69 -0.79 -10.32
CA GLY A 25 3.44 -1.26 -9.75
C GLY A 25 2.37 -1.48 -10.82
N LYS A 26 1.55 -2.51 -10.64
CA LYS A 26 0.52 -2.92 -11.59
C LYS A 26 -0.49 -1.81 -11.93
N LEU A 27 -0.87 -1.01 -10.94
CA LEU A 27 -1.85 0.06 -11.06
C LEU A 27 -1.22 1.46 -10.99
N TRP A 28 0.11 1.52 -10.88
CA TRP A 28 0.85 2.78 -10.76
C TRP A 28 0.56 3.74 -11.91
N ASP A 29 0.46 3.26 -13.15
CA ASP A 29 0.19 4.14 -14.29
C ASP A 29 -1.17 4.86 -14.18
N PHE A 30 -2.13 4.29 -13.46
CA PHE A 30 -3.43 4.90 -13.20
C PHE A 30 -3.40 5.86 -12.00
N THR A 31 -2.57 5.58 -11.00
CA THR A 31 -2.54 6.36 -9.74
C THR A 31 -1.44 7.43 -9.70
N LYS A 32 -0.40 7.32 -10.55
CA LYS A 32 0.82 8.15 -10.48
C LYS A 32 0.55 9.65 -10.49
N THR A 33 -0.36 10.11 -11.35
CA THR A 33 -0.66 11.54 -11.48
C THR A 33 -1.17 12.10 -10.16
N THR A 34 -2.11 11.40 -9.52
CA THR A 34 -2.68 11.81 -8.24
C THR A 34 -1.67 11.64 -7.11
N ALA A 35 -0.95 10.50 -7.07
CA ALA A 35 0.03 10.21 -6.03
C ALA A 35 1.16 11.26 -6.02
N GLN A 36 1.65 11.66 -7.20
CA GLN A 36 2.68 12.70 -7.35
C GLN A 36 2.13 14.10 -7.03
N ALA A 37 0.96 14.47 -7.56
CA ALA A 37 0.36 15.78 -7.33
C ALA A 37 0.10 16.06 -5.84
N THR A 38 -0.22 15.01 -5.08
CA THR A 38 -0.50 15.07 -3.63
C THR A 38 0.71 14.74 -2.76
N ARG A 39 1.85 14.37 -3.36
CA ARG A 39 3.04 13.90 -2.64
C ARG A 39 2.70 12.79 -1.64
N THR A 40 1.87 11.84 -2.07
CA THR A 40 1.26 10.82 -1.21
C THR A 40 2.32 10.03 -0.47
N VAL A 41 3.34 9.52 -1.16
CA VAL A 41 4.35 8.65 -0.57
C VAL A 41 5.20 9.39 0.46
N GLU A 42 5.59 10.63 0.17
CA GLU A 42 6.36 11.48 1.09
C GLU A 42 5.56 11.80 2.35
N ASN A 43 4.29 12.18 2.17
CA ASN A 43 3.40 12.51 3.29
C ASN A 43 3.10 11.28 4.16
N LEU A 44 2.90 10.10 3.55
CA LEU A 44 2.71 8.85 4.30
C LEU A 44 3.96 8.47 5.11
N LYS A 45 5.16 8.60 4.55
CA LYS A 45 6.42 8.36 5.27
C LYS A 45 6.52 9.28 6.49
N MET A 46 6.35 10.59 6.29
CA MET A 46 6.40 11.58 7.36
C MET A 46 5.36 11.31 8.44
N LEU A 47 4.13 10.94 8.05
CA LEU A 47 3.05 10.62 8.97
C LEU A 47 3.39 9.39 9.83
N VAL A 48 3.89 8.32 9.21
CA VAL A 48 4.28 7.09 9.91
C VAL A 48 5.43 7.34 10.88
N GLU A 49 6.48 8.05 10.43
CA GLU A 49 7.62 8.43 11.28
C GLU A 49 7.15 9.24 12.49
N THR A 50 6.34 10.28 12.26
CA THR A 50 5.80 11.13 13.33
C THR A 50 4.94 10.34 14.32
N CYS A 51 4.10 9.42 13.83
CA CYS A 51 3.28 8.57 14.69
C CYS A 51 4.16 7.65 15.55
N ARG A 52 5.18 7.01 14.95
CA ARG A 52 6.12 6.14 15.68
C ARG A 52 6.90 6.92 16.74
N ASP A 53 7.42 8.10 16.39
CA ASP A 53 8.17 8.95 17.32
C ASP A 53 7.33 9.38 18.53
N LYS A 54 6.02 9.57 18.33
CA LYS A 54 5.08 9.94 19.39
C LYS A 54 4.49 8.74 20.16
N GLY A 55 4.80 7.51 19.77
CA GLY A 55 4.22 6.31 20.38
C GLY A 55 2.77 6.02 19.99
N VAL A 56 2.28 6.61 18.89
CA VAL A 56 0.95 6.31 18.33
C VAL A 56 1.01 4.94 17.65
N LEU A 57 0.00 4.09 17.91
CA LEU A 57 -0.10 2.78 17.26
C LEU A 57 -0.29 2.95 15.74
N VAL A 58 0.56 2.30 14.95
CA VAL A 58 0.45 2.27 13.48
C VAL A 58 0.02 0.87 13.05
N VAL A 59 -1.13 0.77 12.37
CA VAL A 59 -1.70 -0.49 11.88
C VAL A 59 -1.79 -0.43 10.36
N TYR A 60 -1.31 -1.48 9.70
CA TYR A 60 -1.44 -1.67 8.27
C TYR A 60 -2.62 -2.60 8.00
N THR A 61 -3.62 -2.11 7.27
CA THR A 61 -4.79 -2.89 6.88
C THR A 61 -4.69 -3.20 5.39
N LEU A 62 -4.05 -4.32 5.07
CA LEU A 62 -3.89 -4.80 3.71
C LEU A 62 -5.07 -5.71 3.35
N HIS A 63 -5.67 -5.52 2.19
CA HIS A 63 -6.70 -6.42 1.68
C HIS A 63 -6.11 -7.80 1.33
N HIS A 64 -4.98 -7.83 0.62
CA HIS A 64 -4.21 -9.04 0.34
C HIS A 64 -2.82 -8.67 -0.20
N ALA A 65 -1.76 -9.19 0.41
CA ALA A 65 -0.42 -9.09 -0.16
C ALA A 65 -0.16 -10.35 -0.99
N TYR A 66 0.22 -10.18 -2.25
CA TYR A 66 0.41 -11.33 -3.14
C TYR A 66 1.50 -12.28 -2.65
N CYS A 67 1.15 -13.56 -2.65
CA CYS A 67 2.01 -14.68 -2.36
C CYS A 67 2.04 -15.67 -3.53
N ASP A 68 3.17 -16.35 -3.68
CA ASP A 68 3.29 -17.41 -4.68
C ASP A 68 2.25 -18.48 -4.35
N GLY A 69 1.45 -18.86 -5.35
CA GLY A 69 0.35 -19.81 -5.21
C GLY A 69 -1.04 -19.20 -5.02
N ASP A 70 -1.19 -17.88 -4.89
CA ASP A 70 -2.50 -17.23 -4.67
C ASP A 70 -3.57 -17.58 -5.71
N TYR A 71 -3.14 -17.83 -6.94
CA TYR A 71 -4.02 -18.11 -8.08
C TYR A 71 -3.91 -19.56 -8.56
N ASP A 72 -3.19 -20.41 -7.84
CA ASP A 72 -3.01 -21.81 -8.22
C ASP A 72 -4.36 -22.53 -8.19
N ASN A 73 -4.61 -23.35 -9.22
CA ASN A 73 -5.85 -24.12 -9.39
C ASN A 73 -7.12 -23.28 -9.60
N TRP A 74 -7.01 -21.97 -9.81
CA TRP A 74 -8.17 -21.15 -10.17
C TRP A 74 -8.60 -21.42 -11.61
N LYS A 75 -9.83 -21.90 -11.78
CA LYS A 75 -10.40 -22.21 -13.10
C LYS A 75 -10.71 -20.96 -13.94
N PHE A 76 -11.03 -19.84 -13.28
CA PHE A 76 -11.44 -18.60 -13.93
C PHE A 76 -10.80 -17.39 -13.23
N LEU A 77 -9.78 -16.80 -13.85
CA LEU A 77 -9.17 -15.56 -13.39
C LEU A 77 -9.90 -14.37 -14.02
N ASN A 78 -10.23 -13.37 -13.21
CA ASN A 78 -10.72 -12.10 -13.74
C ASN A 78 -9.56 -11.33 -14.42
N PRO A 79 -9.85 -10.34 -15.27
CA PRO A 79 -8.81 -9.57 -15.97
C PRO A 79 -7.82 -8.87 -15.03
N SER A 80 -8.25 -8.46 -13.84
CA SER A 80 -7.33 -7.84 -12.88
C SER A 80 -6.33 -8.86 -12.32
N HIS A 81 -6.69 -10.13 -12.11
CA HIS A 81 -5.75 -11.16 -11.64
C HIS A 81 -4.69 -11.49 -12.71
N GLN A 82 -5.08 -11.52 -13.98
CA GLN A 82 -4.17 -11.82 -15.10
C GLN A 82 -3.02 -10.81 -15.22
N GLY A 83 -3.25 -9.54 -14.91
CA GLY A 83 -2.21 -8.51 -14.89
C GLY A 83 -1.28 -8.53 -13.66
N GLY A 84 -1.66 -9.23 -12.59
CA GLY A 84 -0.91 -9.28 -11.32
C GLY A 84 0.33 -10.18 -11.39
N VAL A 85 0.20 -11.31 -12.07
CA VAL A 85 1.22 -12.37 -12.12
C VAL A 85 2.50 -11.97 -12.87
N LEU A 86 2.55 -10.85 -13.60
CA LEU A 86 3.76 -10.42 -14.31
C LEU A 86 4.50 -9.23 -13.67
N ARG A 87 3.80 -8.36 -12.92
CA ARG A 87 4.40 -7.12 -12.37
C ARG A 87 4.69 -7.18 -10.89
N ILE A 88 4.01 -8.06 -10.14
CA ILE A 88 4.28 -8.25 -8.72
C ILE A 88 5.67 -8.87 -8.51
N PHE A 89 6.12 -9.76 -9.40
CA PHE A 89 7.47 -10.34 -9.37
C PHE A 89 8.57 -9.29 -9.47
N ARG A 90 8.33 -8.18 -10.18
CA ARG A 90 9.35 -7.15 -10.42
C ARG A 90 9.62 -6.25 -9.20
N LEU A 91 8.72 -6.24 -8.21
CA LEU A 91 8.87 -5.45 -6.98
C LEU A 91 9.53 -6.24 -5.83
N LYS A 92 9.65 -7.58 -5.94
CA LYS A 92 10.37 -8.41 -4.96
C LYS A 92 11.89 -8.47 -5.24
N GLU A 93 12.35 -8.02 -6.41
CA GLU A 93 13.77 -8.08 -6.83
C GLU A 93 14.57 -6.77 -6.63
N THR A 94 14.04 -5.81 -5.86
CA THR A 94 14.73 -4.57 -5.46
C THR A 94 14.86 -4.49 -3.95
#